data_AF-A0A9N8F2Q5-F1
#
_entry.id   AF-A0A9N8F2Q5-F1
#
_cell.length_a   1.000
_cell.length_b   1.000
_cell.length_c   1.000
_cell.angle_alpha   90.00
_cell.angle_beta   90.00
_cell.angle_gamma   90.00
#
_symmetry.space_group_name_H-M   'P 1'
#
loop_
_entity.id
_entity.type
_entity.pdbx_description
1 polymer ?
#
loop_
_entity_poly.entity_id
_entity_poly.type
_entity_poly.pdbx_seq_one_letter_code
_entity_poly.pdbx_strand_id
1 'polypeptide(L)'
;MPRRASVVAHHQHSLSLAQTIRSAIHDGAKLFNDGKKKECYELYLATAYGGLSQQTMHAMHAHNRVEGAVETMGHQHDKYTDAQSEKIRELLTKATVDANVVASKEDYGEAAWVIRRAFDLILKMTKRASKASELKPAKTGGETQDDVSFITISDGATEREQAETLSGLCNKMADILDIGNHKYRLTTYPDTFVGKEAVTKLVKTNLCTSREDAVKKLNKLMKYGLIYHVTKEHKFKDEPLFYKLTASTDLRFELDKFGTKTNTLEGEELVHYATLLGRFKSFHKHPSLGVLRLDYDYPPAAGDIDHPDSYDYPVYYRVVPGLTFEMCQSGVLSAEVGAAFDDAVLWLAIHKDVSVISGDCGFMFWFVERCRKIASKKIISLSPLMQLPIMVAACAPKDKILVLTANGKSLDPMHDLIKRQCGIDGQNTQFIIVGCENVPHFGVEVAKGLQVDVDKACPGIVELAKEMVRDHPDTRMILMECTELPPYSDAVREATRLPVWDAITNCNFFMQGFLDSVNFGLNGWYEEWDGIQEEYVLGQNLNDTQRLQCVWCRNNELNYAGK
;
A
#
# COMPACT_ATOMS: atom_id res chain seq x y z
N MET A 1 23.20 -23.07 40.17
CA MET A 1 23.42 -23.61 38.81
C MET A 1 22.60 -22.79 37.82
N PRO A 2 23.06 -22.59 36.57
CA PRO A 2 23.66 -21.29 36.31
C PRO A 2 23.13 -20.48 35.10
N ARG A 3 23.16 -19.15 35.28
CA ARG A 3 23.60 -18.12 34.30
C ARG A 3 23.37 -18.43 32.80
N ARG A 4 22.26 -17.96 32.23
CA ARG A 4 22.22 -17.46 30.83
C ARG A 4 21.12 -16.45 30.47
N ALA A 5 20.39 -15.89 31.45
CA ALA A 5 19.29 -14.94 31.21
C ALA A 5 19.71 -13.44 31.22
N SER A 6 21.01 -13.12 31.27
CA SER A 6 21.49 -11.76 31.59
C SER A 6 22.20 -11.02 30.44
N VAL A 7 21.79 -11.21 29.19
CA VAL A 7 22.45 -10.60 28.01
C VAL A 7 21.50 -9.75 27.14
N VAL A 8 20.18 -9.75 27.39
CA VAL A 8 19.20 -8.97 26.60
C VAL A 8 18.59 -7.78 27.38
N ALA A 9 18.75 -7.74 28.70
CA ALA A 9 18.11 -6.75 29.59
C ALA A 9 18.72 -5.33 29.56
N HIS A 10 19.69 -5.04 28.68
CA HIS A 10 20.35 -3.73 28.59
C HIS A 10 20.20 -3.11 27.19
N HIS A 11 18.96 -2.86 26.76
CA HIS A 11 18.57 -1.73 25.88
C HIS A 11 17.04 -1.53 25.72
N GLN A 12 16.16 -2.29 26.38
CA GLN A 12 14.69 -2.17 26.25
C GLN A 12 14.03 -0.97 26.99
N HIS A 13 14.76 0.09 27.32
CA HIS A 13 14.21 1.23 28.09
C HIS A 13 13.54 2.34 27.25
N SER A 14 13.32 2.14 25.95
CA SER A 14 12.81 3.17 25.03
C SER A 14 11.60 2.78 24.16
N LEU A 15 11.10 1.54 24.23
CA LEU A 15 9.99 1.05 23.39
C LEU A 15 8.70 0.85 24.19
N SER A 16 7.56 1.16 23.59
CA SER A 16 6.25 0.87 24.17
C SER A 16 5.95 -0.64 24.17
N LEU A 17 4.98 -1.07 24.98
CA LEU A 17 4.52 -2.47 24.99
C LEU A 17 4.05 -2.90 23.59
N ALA A 18 3.33 -2.03 22.87
CA ALA A 18 2.88 -2.30 21.51
C ALA A 18 4.04 -2.46 20.52
N GLN A 19 5.08 -1.61 20.60
CA GLN A 19 6.27 -1.70 19.76
C GLN A 19 7.08 -2.97 20.05
N THR A 20 7.23 -3.32 21.33
CA THR A 20 7.95 -4.51 21.79
C THR A 20 7.26 -5.80 21.30
N ILE A 21 5.92 -5.84 21.38
CA ILE A 21 5.10 -6.93 20.82
C ILE A 21 5.27 -7.05 19.30
N ARG A 22 5.27 -5.93 18.56
CA ARG A 22 5.42 -5.90 17.09
C ARG A 22 6.79 -6.41 16.61
N SER A 23 7.88 -5.98 17.25
CA SER A 23 9.23 -6.49 16.94
C SER A 23 9.31 -8.00 17.21
N ALA A 24 8.84 -8.45 18.37
CA ALA A 24 8.81 -9.88 18.69
C ALA A 24 8.04 -10.69 17.65
N ILE A 25 6.87 -10.21 17.22
CA ILE A 25 6.04 -10.79 16.15
C ILE A 25 6.82 -11.01 14.83
N HIS A 26 7.50 -9.97 14.36
CA HIS A 26 8.25 -10.00 13.09
C HIS A 26 9.46 -10.95 13.18
N ASP A 27 10.22 -10.87 14.27
CA ASP A 27 11.43 -11.70 14.45
C ASP A 27 11.06 -13.17 14.73
N GLY A 28 9.94 -13.39 15.44
CA GLY A 28 9.37 -14.70 15.73
C GLY A 28 8.81 -15.41 14.49
N ALA A 29 8.25 -14.69 13.52
CA ALA A 29 7.79 -15.27 12.27
C ALA A 29 8.94 -15.91 11.47
N LYS A 30 10.11 -15.25 11.43
CA LYS A 30 11.32 -15.77 10.78
C LYS A 30 11.80 -17.06 11.45
N LEU A 31 11.85 -17.08 12.79
CA LEU A 31 12.19 -18.28 13.56
C LEU A 31 11.18 -19.43 13.33
N PHE A 32 9.89 -19.12 13.24
CA PHE A 32 8.85 -20.13 13.01
C PHE A 32 8.99 -20.79 11.62
N ASN A 33 9.22 -19.98 10.58
CA ASN A 33 9.37 -20.43 9.20
C ASN A 33 10.68 -21.23 8.99
N ASP A 34 11.75 -20.87 9.69
CA ASP A 34 13.02 -21.64 9.79
C ASP A 34 12.87 -23.00 10.52
N GLY A 35 11.66 -23.35 11.01
CA GLY A 35 11.42 -24.54 11.83
C GLY A 35 11.89 -24.43 13.29
N LYS A 36 12.47 -23.29 13.69
CA LYS A 36 12.98 -22.96 15.03
C LYS A 36 11.84 -22.55 15.97
N LYS A 37 10.84 -23.44 16.08
CA LYS A 37 9.58 -23.19 16.80
C LYS A 37 9.78 -22.97 18.30
N LYS A 38 10.81 -23.59 18.89
CA LYS A 38 11.17 -23.40 20.30
C LYS A 38 11.71 -22.01 20.58
N GLU A 39 12.63 -21.54 19.73
CA GLU A 39 13.21 -20.20 19.80
C GLU A 39 12.15 -19.11 19.56
N CYS A 40 11.20 -19.36 18.64
CA CYS A 40 10.02 -18.51 18.44
C CYS A 40 9.17 -18.40 19.72
N TYR A 41 8.84 -19.53 20.36
CA TYR A 41 8.12 -19.55 21.63
C TYR A 41 8.89 -18.85 22.76
N GLU A 42 10.19 -19.08 22.90
CA GLU A 42 11.03 -18.44 23.93
C GLU A 42 11.09 -16.90 23.75
N LEU A 43 11.14 -16.40 22.51
CA LEU A 43 11.06 -14.98 22.18
C LEU A 43 9.71 -14.37 22.59
N TYR A 44 8.59 -14.99 22.20
CA TYR A 44 7.25 -14.53 22.58
C TYR A 44 7.03 -14.56 24.09
N LEU A 45 7.50 -15.61 24.76
CA LEU A 45 7.41 -15.75 26.22
C LEU A 45 8.19 -14.66 26.95
N ALA A 46 9.41 -14.36 26.51
CA ALA A 46 10.23 -13.28 27.07
C ALA A 46 9.54 -11.90 26.91
N THR A 47 8.97 -11.64 25.74
CA THR A 47 8.20 -10.40 25.46
C THR A 47 6.97 -10.26 26.35
N ALA A 48 6.22 -11.36 26.57
CA ALA A 48 5.05 -11.35 27.45
C ALA A 48 5.42 -11.05 28.92
N TYR A 49 6.49 -11.65 29.45
CA TYR A 49 6.98 -11.34 30.80
C TYR A 49 7.53 -9.91 30.92
N GLY A 50 8.18 -9.38 29.88
CA GLY A 50 8.62 -7.99 29.83
C GLY A 50 7.45 -7.02 30.03
N GLY A 51 6.34 -7.25 29.32
CA GLY A 51 5.11 -6.46 29.47
C GLY A 51 4.49 -6.54 30.87
N LEU A 52 4.37 -7.74 31.45
CA LEU A 52 3.86 -7.93 32.81
C LEU A 52 4.74 -7.21 33.87
N SER A 53 6.06 -7.21 33.70
CA SER A 53 6.99 -6.51 34.58
C SER A 53 6.81 -4.99 34.53
N GLN A 54 6.71 -4.41 33.33
CA GLN A 54 6.43 -2.98 33.16
C GLN A 54 5.11 -2.57 33.81
N GLN A 55 4.05 -3.36 33.61
CA GLN A 55 2.74 -3.11 34.22
C GLN A 55 2.73 -3.23 35.75
N THR A 56 3.60 -4.06 36.33
CA THR A 56 3.70 -4.23 37.79
C THR A 56 4.37 -3.01 38.42
N MET A 57 5.46 -2.50 37.82
CA MET A 57 6.16 -1.32 38.34
C MET A 57 5.28 -0.06 38.32
N HIS A 58 4.49 0.16 37.26
CA HIS A 58 3.59 1.32 37.18
C HIS A 58 2.50 1.29 38.27
N ALA A 59 1.88 0.13 38.52
CA ALA A 59 0.88 -0.01 39.58
C ALA A 59 1.45 0.31 40.97
N MET A 60 2.69 -0.07 41.27
CA MET A 60 3.35 0.26 42.54
C MET A 60 3.63 1.77 42.70
N HIS A 61 3.85 2.49 41.59
CA HIS A 61 4.01 3.95 41.59
C HIS A 61 2.67 4.73 41.60
N ALA A 62 1.55 4.08 41.27
CA ALA A 62 0.23 4.71 41.16
C ALA A 62 -0.52 4.89 42.51
N HIS A 63 0.02 4.39 43.62
CA HIS A 63 -0.63 4.29 44.96
C HIS A 63 -1.02 5.62 45.67
N ASN A 64 -1.19 6.74 44.96
CA ASN A 64 -1.52 8.04 45.55
C ASN A 64 -2.40 8.96 44.66
N ARG A 65 -3.28 8.42 43.79
CA ARG A 65 -4.21 9.24 42.97
C ARG A 65 -5.65 8.70 42.88
N VAL A 66 -6.54 9.63 42.51
CA VAL A 66 -8.01 9.55 42.49
C VAL A 66 -8.52 8.68 41.33
N GLU A 67 -9.69 8.05 41.51
CA GLU A 67 -10.42 7.30 40.46
C GLU A 67 -10.52 8.11 39.15
N GLY A 68 -10.22 7.45 38.02
CA GLY A 68 -10.24 8.08 36.69
C GLY A 68 -8.92 8.74 36.27
N ALA A 69 -7.81 8.46 36.94
CA ALA A 69 -6.48 8.81 36.46
C ALA A 69 -6.14 8.05 35.16
N VAL A 70 -5.24 8.63 34.35
CA VAL A 70 -4.69 7.97 33.14
C VAL A 70 -3.33 7.38 33.50
N GLU A 71 -3.16 6.08 33.32
CA GLU A 71 -1.85 5.44 33.46
C GLU A 71 -0.97 5.76 32.23
N THR A 72 0.14 6.45 32.48
CA THR A 72 1.21 6.65 31.49
C THR A 72 2.19 5.49 31.59
N MET A 73 2.13 4.54 30.65
CA MET A 73 3.07 3.42 30.59
C MET A 73 4.34 3.83 29.83
N GLY A 74 5.30 4.42 30.54
CA GLY A 74 6.51 4.98 29.92
C GLY A 74 6.25 6.29 29.17
N HIS A 75 7.28 6.82 28.51
CA HIS A 75 7.21 8.18 27.95
C HIS A 75 6.24 8.31 26.76
N GLN A 76 5.28 9.21 26.94
CA GLN A 76 4.44 9.94 25.98
C GLN A 76 3.51 9.22 24.97
N HIS A 77 3.70 7.97 24.57
CA HIS A 77 2.94 7.43 23.42
C HIS A 77 1.78 6.45 23.72
N ASP A 78 1.82 5.69 24.81
CA ASP A 78 0.73 4.76 25.18
C ASP A 78 -0.03 5.27 26.43
N LYS A 79 -1.21 5.87 26.22
CA LYS A 79 -2.16 6.22 27.30
C LYS A 79 -3.21 5.12 27.46
N TYR A 80 -3.08 4.31 28.51
CA TYR A 80 -4.10 3.31 28.87
C TYR A 80 -4.95 3.82 30.03
N THR A 81 -6.22 3.41 30.09
CA THR A 81 -7.00 3.49 31.32
C THR A 81 -6.70 2.28 32.21
N ASP A 82 -6.90 2.41 33.52
CA ASP A 82 -6.68 1.32 34.50
C ASP A 82 -7.39 0.01 34.07
N ALA A 83 -8.61 0.11 33.54
CA ALA A 83 -9.39 -1.01 33.02
C ALA A 83 -8.80 -1.63 31.73
N GLN A 84 -8.07 -0.87 30.91
CA GLN A 84 -7.31 -1.42 29.79
C GLN A 84 -6.02 -2.09 30.27
N SER A 85 -5.29 -1.48 31.21
CA SER A 85 -4.08 -2.05 31.81
C SER A 85 -4.35 -3.40 32.46
N GLU A 86 -5.39 -3.51 33.29
CA GLU A 86 -5.74 -4.76 33.96
C GLU A 86 -6.16 -5.84 32.96
N LYS A 87 -6.94 -5.49 31.93
CA LYS A 87 -7.32 -6.44 30.88
C LYS A 87 -6.12 -6.92 30.04
N ILE A 88 -5.11 -6.08 29.82
CA ILE A 88 -3.85 -6.50 29.17
C ILE A 88 -3.08 -7.46 30.10
N ARG A 89 -3.06 -7.19 31.41
CA ARG A 89 -2.42 -8.04 32.42
C ARG A 89 -3.08 -9.43 32.48
N GLU A 90 -4.42 -9.49 32.49
CA GLU A 90 -5.19 -10.74 32.41
C GLU A 90 -4.85 -11.54 31.15
N LEU A 91 -4.82 -10.90 29.98
CA LEU A 91 -4.51 -11.55 28.70
C LEU A 91 -3.09 -12.14 28.68
N LEU A 92 -2.08 -11.38 29.09
CA LEU A 92 -0.69 -11.86 29.15
C LEU A 92 -0.51 -12.96 30.20
N THR A 93 -1.11 -12.82 31.38
CA THR A 93 -1.02 -13.83 32.46
C THR A 93 -1.67 -15.14 32.02
N LYS A 94 -2.88 -15.10 31.45
CA LYS A 94 -3.54 -16.30 30.96
C LYS A 94 -2.75 -16.96 29.83
N ALA A 95 -2.32 -16.19 28.82
CA ALA A 95 -1.64 -16.74 27.66
C ALA A 95 -0.28 -17.36 28.01
N THR A 96 0.47 -16.78 28.95
CA THR A 96 1.74 -17.39 29.43
C THR A 96 1.50 -18.69 30.20
N VAL A 97 0.47 -18.78 31.05
CA VAL A 97 0.08 -20.03 31.72
C VAL A 97 -0.35 -21.09 30.71
N ASP A 98 -1.28 -20.77 29.81
CA ASP A 98 -1.79 -21.69 28.80
C ASP A 98 -0.66 -22.19 27.87
N ALA A 99 0.22 -21.30 27.42
CA ALA A 99 1.36 -21.65 26.58
C ALA A 99 2.40 -22.52 27.29
N ASN A 100 2.66 -22.31 28.60
CA ASN A 100 3.55 -23.18 29.38
C ASN A 100 2.98 -24.61 29.49
N VAL A 101 1.66 -24.77 29.61
CA VAL A 101 1.00 -26.08 29.62
C VAL A 101 1.17 -26.79 28.26
N VAL A 102 1.06 -26.06 27.14
CA VAL A 102 1.28 -26.62 25.80
C VAL A 102 2.76 -26.97 25.58
N ALA A 103 3.69 -26.07 25.92
CA ALA A 103 5.14 -26.29 25.81
C ALA A 103 5.65 -27.47 26.67
N SER A 104 4.99 -27.78 27.79
CA SER A 104 5.31 -28.96 28.61
C SER A 104 5.08 -30.31 27.90
N LYS A 105 4.37 -30.29 26.76
CA LYS A 105 4.15 -31.44 25.86
C LYS A 105 5.05 -31.41 24.62
N GLU A 106 6.06 -30.54 24.62
CA GLU A 106 6.99 -30.27 23.51
C GLU A 106 6.36 -29.68 22.23
N ASP A 107 5.09 -29.28 22.27
CA ASP A 107 4.44 -28.55 21.17
C ASP A 107 4.74 -27.04 21.25
N TYR A 108 5.98 -26.68 20.92
CA TYR A 108 6.42 -25.29 20.87
C TYR A 108 5.71 -24.48 19.77
N GLY A 109 5.12 -25.15 18.77
CA GLY A 109 4.39 -24.50 17.69
C GLY A 109 3.07 -23.89 18.17
N GLU A 110 2.21 -24.70 18.79
CA GLU A 110 0.96 -24.19 19.37
C GLU A 110 1.25 -23.31 20.59
N ALA A 111 2.29 -23.59 21.39
CA ALA A 111 2.67 -22.73 22.51
C ALA A 111 3.04 -21.30 22.06
N ALA A 112 3.77 -21.14 20.96
CA ALA A 112 4.01 -19.82 20.35
C ALA A 112 2.69 -19.18 19.88
N TRP A 113 1.81 -19.96 19.25
CA TRP A 113 0.51 -19.49 18.73
C TRP A 113 -0.44 -18.99 19.84
N VAL A 114 -0.44 -19.64 21.02
CA VAL A 114 -1.22 -19.19 22.19
C VAL A 114 -0.80 -17.78 22.64
N ILE A 115 0.51 -17.50 22.74
CA ILE A 115 0.99 -16.17 23.11
C ILE A 115 0.70 -15.15 22.00
N ARG A 116 0.87 -15.56 20.73
CA ARG A 116 0.58 -14.70 19.57
C ARG A 116 -0.86 -14.19 19.55
N ARG A 117 -1.85 -15.05 19.81
CA ARG A 117 -3.28 -14.66 19.90
C ARG A 117 -3.50 -13.55 20.94
N ALA A 118 -2.81 -13.61 22.08
CA ALA A 118 -2.91 -12.59 23.11
C ALA A 118 -2.26 -11.26 22.68
N PHE A 119 -1.10 -11.32 22.01
CA PHE A 119 -0.47 -10.15 21.40
C PHE A 119 -1.38 -9.45 20.39
N ASP A 120 -2.03 -10.20 19.49
CA ASP A 120 -2.96 -9.63 18.50
C ASP A 120 -4.19 -8.96 19.16
N LEU A 121 -4.69 -9.52 20.28
CA LEU A 121 -5.76 -8.90 21.07
C LEU A 121 -5.31 -7.60 21.76
N ILE A 122 -4.10 -7.57 22.31
CA ILE A 122 -3.53 -6.38 22.95
C ILE A 122 -3.32 -5.25 21.92
N LEU A 123 -2.74 -5.57 20.76
CA LEU A 123 -2.58 -4.61 19.65
C LEU A 123 -3.91 -4.06 19.12
N LYS A 124 -5.00 -4.85 19.15
CA LYS A 124 -6.35 -4.38 18.81
C LYS A 124 -6.91 -3.39 19.84
N MET A 125 -6.49 -3.46 21.11
CA MET A 125 -6.93 -2.54 22.17
C MET A 125 -6.26 -1.16 22.10
N THR A 126 -5.01 -1.07 21.63
CA THR A 126 -4.25 0.20 21.58
C THR A 126 -4.83 1.19 20.55
N LYS A 127 -5.40 0.69 19.44
CA LYS A 127 -5.94 1.49 18.32
C LYS A 127 -7.05 2.50 18.67
N ARG A 128 -7.72 2.40 19.83
CA ARG A 128 -8.93 3.22 20.13
C ARG A 128 -8.64 4.57 20.81
N ALA A 129 -7.45 4.79 21.37
CA ALA A 129 -7.19 5.95 22.24
C ALA A 129 -6.73 7.23 21.52
N SER A 130 -6.19 7.15 20.30
CA SER A 130 -5.46 8.25 19.64
C SER A 130 -6.31 9.42 19.11
N LYS A 131 -7.65 9.33 19.13
CA LYS A 131 -8.55 10.32 18.49
C LYS A 131 -8.95 11.52 19.35
N ALA A 132 -8.50 11.64 20.60
CA ALA A 132 -9.26 12.37 21.63
C ALA A 132 -8.69 13.71 22.16
N SER A 133 -7.50 14.19 21.76
CA SER A 133 -6.95 15.43 22.32
C SER A 133 -6.10 16.27 21.36
N GLU A 134 -6.58 17.47 21.02
CA GLU A 134 -5.87 18.78 21.11
C GLU A 134 -6.52 19.85 20.20
N LEU A 135 -6.84 21.04 20.75
CA LEU A 135 -7.08 22.31 20.01
C LEU A 135 -7.37 23.49 20.97
N LYS A 136 -6.73 24.65 20.76
CA LYS A 136 -7.07 25.98 21.33
C LYS A 136 -6.63 27.12 20.36
N PRO A 137 -7.23 28.33 20.39
CA PRO A 137 -7.21 29.25 19.22
C PRO A 137 -6.71 30.70 19.44
N ALA A 138 -6.33 31.36 18.33
CA ALA A 138 -6.15 32.81 18.11
C ALA A 138 -6.02 33.07 16.58
N LYS A 139 -6.20 34.24 15.95
CA LYS A 139 -7.06 35.44 16.07
C LYS A 139 -6.66 36.40 14.90
N THR A 140 -7.47 36.46 13.83
CA THR A 140 -7.80 37.59 12.91
C THR A 140 -6.82 38.75 12.60
N GLY A 141 -6.67 39.09 11.29
CA GLY A 141 -6.82 40.48 10.81
C GLY A 141 -6.00 40.93 9.56
N GLY A 142 -6.67 41.51 8.54
CA GLY A 142 -6.08 42.45 7.55
C GLY A 142 -6.34 42.17 6.06
N GLU A 143 -7.14 43.01 5.39
CA GLU A 143 -7.45 42.98 3.94
C GLU A 143 -6.81 44.17 3.17
N THR A 144 -6.50 44.02 1.87
CA THR A 144 -6.41 45.15 0.90
C THR A 144 -6.74 44.76 -0.56
N GLN A 145 -7.51 45.63 -1.22
CA GLN A 145 -8.15 45.58 -2.56
C GLN A 145 -7.29 46.25 -3.67
N ASP A 146 -7.33 45.99 -5.01
CA ASP A 146 -8.05 45.08 -5.95
C ASP A 146 -7.16 44.80 -7.20
N ASP A 147 -7.50 43.81 -8.06
CA ASP A 147 -7.56 43.98 -9.55
C ASP A 147 -8.17 42.72 -10.25
N VAL A 148 -9.07 42.92 -11.23
CA VAL A 148 -9.99 41.85 -11.70
C VAL A 148 -9.85 41.54 -13.20
N SER A 149 -9.17 40.44 -13.51
CA SER A 149 -9.08 39.83 -14.85
C SER A 149 -9.54 38.36 -14.83
N PHE A 150 -10.07 37.88 -15.98
CA PHE A 150 -10.56 36.50 -16.13
C PHE A 150 -9.41 35.48 -16.06
N ILE A 151 -9.49 34.56 -15.10
CA ILE A 151 -8.47 33.52 -14.90
C ILE A 151 -8.68 32.38 -15.91
N THR A 152 -7.80 32.31 -16.92
CA THR A 152 -7.91 31.37 -18.05
C THR A 152 -6.81 30.31 -17.98
N ILE A 153 -7.17 29.03 -17.79
CA ILE A 153 -6.22 27.92 -17.83
C ILE A 153 -6.25 27.33 -19.25
N SER A 154 -5.19 27.51 -20.04
CA SER A 154 -5.11 26.90 -21.37
C SER A 154 -4.69 25.43 -21.26
N ASP A 155 -5.29 24.56 -22.10
CA ASP A 155 -5.00 23.11 -22.09
C ASP A 155 -3.63 22.75 -22.72
N GLY A 156 -2.79 23.77 -23.01
CA GLY A 156 -1.39 23.61 -23.44
C GLY A 156 -0.35 24.28 -22.51
N ALA A 157 -0.78 24.91 -21.40
CA ALA A 157 0.12 25.53 -20.45
C ALA A 157 0.95 24.50 -19.68
N THR A 158 2.20 24.84 -19.36
CA THR A 158 3.09 24.05 -18.50
C THR A 158 2.47 23.88 -17.10
N GLU A 159 2.87 22.84 -16.36
CA GLU A 159 2.38 22.63 -14.98
C GLU A 159 2.66 23.84 -14.06
N ARG A 160 3.73 24.59 -14.35
CA ARG A 160 4.08 25.85 -13.67
C ARG A 160 3.02 26.92 -13.87
N GLU A 161 2.72 27.25 -15.13
CA GLU A 161 1.72 28.27 -15.48
C GLU A 161 0.32 27.88 -14.97
N GLN A 162 -0.02 26.58 -15.00
CA GLN A 162 -1.28 26.08 -14.42
C GLN A 162 -1.33 26.25 -12.89
N ALA A 163 -0.21 26.05 -12.19
CA ALA A 163 -0.12 26.23 -10.74
C ALA A 163 -0.21 27.71 -10.33
N GLU A 164 0.50 28.60 -11.03
CA GLU A 164 0.43 30.06 -10.84
C GLU A 164 -1.01 30.56 -11.06
N THR A 165 -1.68 30.10 -12.12
CA THR A 165 -3.08 30.43 -12.44
C THR A 165 -4.08 29.94 -11.38
N LEU A 166 -3.84 28.76 -10.79
CA LEU A 166 -4.68 28.19 -9.72
C LEU A 166 -4.43 28.83 -8.35
N SER A 167 -3.19 29.24 -8.08
CA SER A 167 -2.80 30.02 -6.89
C SER A 167 -3.60 31.32 -6.81
N GLY A 168 -3.56 32.14 -7.88
CA GLY A 168 -4.31 33.40 -7.95
C GLY A 168 -5.83 33.22 -7.80
N LEU A 169 -6.38 32.11 -8.31
CA LEU A 169 -7.80 31.76 -8.10
C LEU A 169 -8.11 31.43 -6.64
N CYS A 170 -7.23 30.67 -5.96
CA CYS A 170 -7.44 30.28 -4.57
C CYS A 170 -7.36 31.48 -3.61
N ASN A 171 -6.47 32.44 -3.88
CA ASN A 171 -6.37 33.67 -3.10
C ASN A 171 -7.64 34.52 -3.27
N LYS A 172 -8.05 34.81 -4.51
CA LYS A 172 -9.30 35.55 -4.79
C LYS A 172 -10.56 34.83 -4.31
N MET A 173 -10.52 33.51 -4.09
CA MET A 173 -11.59 32.76 -3.43
C MET A 173 -11.68 33.05 -1.92
N ALA A 174 -10.58 33.29 -1.23
CA ALA A 174 -10.60 33.61 0.20
C ALA A 174 -11.38 34.89 0.48
N ASP A 175 -11.21 35.90 -0.37
CA ASP A 175 -11.79 37.24 -0.19
C ASP A 175 -13.29 37.30 -0.53
N ILE A 176 -13.76 36.47 -1.48
CA ILE A 176 -15.15 36.53 -1.96
C ILE A 176 -16.09 35.53 -1.30
N LEU A 177 -15.59 34.41 -0.76
CA LEU A 177 -16.44 33.32 -0.26
C LEU A 177 -16.98 33.61 1.14
N ASP A 178 -18.21 33.18 1.42
CA ASP A 178 -18.74 33.26 2.80
C ASP A 178 -18.12 32.14 3.63
N ILE A 179 -16.92 32.39 4.16
CA ILE A 179 -16.20 31.45 5.03
C ILE A 179 -16.69 31.65 6.46
N GLY A 180 -17.24 30.60 7.06
CA GLY A 180 -17.81 30.67 8.40
C GLY A 180 -18.20 29.33 9.00
N ASN A 181 -18.95 29.38 10.09
CA ASN A 181 -19.31 28.22 10.88
C ASN A 181 -20.63 27.61 10.41
N HIS A 182 -20.56 26.60 9.53
CA HIS A 182 -21.74 25.92 9.00
C HIS A 182 -22.15 24.74 9.91
N LYS A 183 -23.44 24.41 9.97
CA LYS A 183 -23.97 23.33 10.84
C LYS A 183 -24.70 22.26 10.04
N TYR A 184 -24.44 21.00 10.35
CA TYR A 184 -25.19 19.86 9.81
C TYR A 184 -25.29 18.75 10.87
N ARG A 185 -26.51 18.23 11.10
CA ARG A 185 -26.81 17.17 12.09
C ARG A 185 -26.15 17.39 13.46
N LEU A 186 -26.41 18.56 14.07
CA LEU A 186 -25.85 19.01 15.37
C LEU A 186 -24.33 19.25 15.41
N THR A 187 -23.56 18.77 14.42
CA THR A 187 -22.13 19.09 14.26
C THR A 187 -21.94 20.49 13.67
N THR A 188 -21.00 21.25 14.22
CA THR A 188 -20.57 22.54 13.68
C THR A 188 -19.22 22.38 12.97
N TYR A 189 -19.14 22.84 11.73
CA TYR A 189 -17.96 22.82 10.88
C TYR A 189 -17.42 24.25 10.76
N PRO A 190 -16.40 24.63 11.55
CA PRO A 190 -15.86 25.98 11.52
C PRO A 190 -15.10 26.24 10.22
N ASP A 191 -14.93 27.50 9.82
CA ASP A 191 -14.10 27.94 8.69
C ASP A 191 -14.38 27.18 7.37
N THR A 192 -15.66 27.07 7.02
CA THR A 192 -16.14 26.39 5.81
C THR A 192 -16.88 27.33 4.87
N PHE A 193 -16.94 26.97 3.59
CA PHE A 193 -17.80 27.60 2.58
C PHE A 193 -18.71 26.54 1.92
N VAL A 194 -19.86 26.97 1.38
CA VAL A 194 -20.82 26.08 0.71
C VAL A 194 -20.50 25.95 -0.78
N GLY A 195 -20.42 24.72 -1.30
CA GLY A 195 -19.99 24.47 -2.69
C GLY A 195 -20.85 25.16 -3.75
N LYS A 196 -22.18 25.02 -3.64
CA LYS A 196 -23.15 25.66 -4.54
C LYS A 196 -23.09 27.20 -4.54
N GLU A 197 -22.75 27.78 -3.39
CA GLU A 197 -22.59 29.22 -3.24
C GLU A 197 -21.26 29.68 -3.83
N ALA A 198 -20.18 28.92 -3.62
CA ALA A 198 -18.88 29.19 -4.23
C ALA A 198 -18.92 29.21 -5.76
N VAL A 199 -19.56 28.21 -6.38
CA VAL A 199 -19.78 28.19 -7.84
C VAL A 199 -20.56 29.42 -8.29
N THR A 200 -21.59 29.82 -7.54
CA THR A 200 -22.43 30.98 -7.86
C THR A 200 -21.65 32.29 -7.74
N LYS A 201 -20.84 32.45 -6.69
CA LYS A 201 -19.98 33.63 -6.48
C LYS A 201 -18.90 33.73 -7.55
N LEU A 202 -18.18 32.65 -7.84
CA LEU A 202 -17.10 32.60 -8.84
C LEU A 202 -17.54 33.01 -10.26
N VAL A 203 -18.75 32.62 -10.66
CA VAL A 203 -19.34 33.06 -11.93
C VAL A 203 -19.78 34.52 -11.84
N LYS A 204 -20.42 34.93 -10.74
CA LYS A 204 -20.86 36.32 -10.52
C LYS A 204 -19.72 37.34 -10.45
N THR A 205 -18.55 36.95 -9.96
CA THR A 205 -17.33 37.77 -9.88
C THR A 205 -16.41 37.64 -11.09
N ASN A 206 -16.87 37.01 -12.18
CA ASN A 206 -16.11 36.83 -13.43
C ASN A 206 -14.77 36.06 -13.30
N LEU A 207 -14.57 35.29 -12.22
CA LEU A 207 -13.39 34.43 -12.05
C LEU A 207 -13.53 33.09 -12.82
N CYS A 208 -14.77 32.69 -13.11
CA CYS A 208 -15.09 31.53 -13.93
C CYS A 208 -16.11 31.89 -15.01
N THR A 209 -15.96 31.33 -16.22
CA THR A 209 -16.82 31.66 -17.37
C THR A 209 -18.18 30.95 -17.34
N SER A 210 -18.28 29.83 -16.63
CA SER A 210 -19.51 29.07 -16.42
C SER A 210 -19.48 28.31 -15.10
N ARG A 211 -20.63 27.75 -14.68
CA ARG A 211 -20.70 26.86 -13.51
C ARG A 211 -19.86 25.59 -13.70
N GLU A 212 -19.78 25.09 -14.93
CA GLU A 212 -18.95 23.93 -15.30
C GLU A 212 -17.45 24.25 -15.22
N ASP A 213 -17.02 25.42 -15.71
CA ASP A 213 -15.65 25.91 -15.56
C ASP A 213 -15.28 26.06 -14.08
N ALA A 214 -16.18 26.62 -13.26
CA ALA A 214 -15.98 26.70 -11.81
C ALA A 214 -15.81 25.30 -11.18
N VAL A 215 -16.66 24.33 -11.50
CA VAL A 215 -16.51 22.95 -11.00
C VAL A 215 -15.22 22.28 -11.51
N LYS A 216 -14.80 22.51 -12.77
CA LYS A 216 -13.53 22.01 -13.32
C LYS A 216 -12.34 22.60 -12.57
N LYS A 217 -12.33 23.92 -12.32
CA LYS A 217 -11.29 24.64 -11.57
C LYS A 217 -11.23 24.23 -10.09
N LEU A 218 -12.38 24.15 -9.40
CA LEU A 218 -12.46 23.74 -8.00
C LEU A 218 -12.02 22.28 -7.81
N ASN A 219 -12.33 21.38 -8.75
CA ASN A 219 -11.78 20.03 -8.74
C ASN A 219 -10.26 19.99 -8.97
N LYS A 220 -9.69 20.91 -9.76
CA LYS A 220 -8.22 21.09 -9.83
C LYS A 220 -7.67 21.57 -8.49
N LEU A 221 -8.29 22.54 -7.82
CA LEU A 221 -7.87 23.02 -6.49
C LEU A 221 -7.95 21.91 -5.41
N MET A 222 -8.96 21.03 -5.47
CA MET A 222 -9.01 19.83 -4.61
C MET A 222 -7.86 18.87 -4.89
N LYS A 223 -7.55 18.61 -6.17
CA LYS A 223 -6.44 17.75 -6.61
C LYS A 223 -5.06 18.25 -6.13
N TYR A 224 -4.90 19.56 -5.89
CA TYR A 224 -3.68 20.16 -5.36
C TYR A 224 -3.70 20.39 -3.84
N GLY A 225 -4.74 19.95 -3.12
CA GLY A 225 -4.82 20.12 -1.66
C GLY A 225 -4.87 21.59 -1.22
N LEU A 226 -5.43 22.46 -2.06
CA LEU A 226 -5.69 23.87 -1.75
C LEU A 226 -7.08 24.03 -1.12
N ILE A 227 -8.06 23.24 -1.57
CA ILE A 227 -9.38 23.11 -0.93
C ILE A 227 -9.73 21.64 -0.68
N TYR A 228 -10.63 21.36 0.26
CA TYR A 228 -11.11 20.00 0.54
C TYR A 228 -12.54 19.97 1.07
N HIS A 229 -13.29 18.88 0.82
CA HIS A 229 -14.57 18.63 1.48
C HIS A 229 -14.34 18.29 2.96
N VAL A 230 -15.22 18.73 3.87
CA VAL A 230 -15.04 18.54 5.33
C VAL A 230 -14.89 17.08 5.77
N THR A 231 -15.46 16.12 5.03
CA THR A 231 -15.28 14.67 5.29
C THR A 231 -14.21 14.01 4.44
N LYS A 232 -13.66 14.71 3.43
CA LYS A 232 -12.72 14.19 2.40
C LYS A 232 -13.26 13.05 1.50
N GLU A 233 -14.55 12.72 1.55
CA GLU A 233 -15.13 11.54 0.89
C GLU A 233 -15.37 11.67 -0.63
N HIS A 234 -15.36 12.87 -1.20
CA HIS A 234 -15.70 13.06 -2.62
C HIS A 234 -15.04 14.28 -3.28
N LYS A 235 -15.07 14.28 -4.62
CA LYS A 235 -14.73 15.38 -5.52
C LYS A 235 -15.61 16.63 -5.31
N PHE A 236 -15.21 17.78 -5.84
CA PHE A 236 -16.00 19.00 -5.72
C PHE A 236 -17.30 18.89 -6.53
N LYS A 237 -18.41 19.27 -5.90
CA LYS A 237 -19.75 19.29 -6.48
C LYS A 237 -20.44 20.63 -6.30
N ASP A 238 -21.24 21.02 -7.30
CA ASP A 238 -22.15 22.18 -7.26
C ASP A 238 -23.41 21.90 -6.41
N GLU A 239 -23.19 21.48 -5.16
CA GLU A 239 -24.19 21.02 -4.20
C GLU A 239 -24.03 21.79 -2.87
N PRO A 240 -25.05 21.84 -2.00
CA PRO A 240 -24.98 22.48 -0.69
C PRO A 240 -24.16 21.64 0.33
N LEU A 241 -22.89 21.42 0.00
CA LEU A 241 -21.90 20.65 0.76
C LEU A 241 -20.80 21.58 1.28
N PHE A 242 -20.13 21.20 2.36
CA PHE A 242 -19.19 22.08 3.06
C PHE A 242 -17.73 21.78 2.68
N TYR A 243 -17.02 22.81 2.26
CA TYR A 243 -15.61 22.75 1.87
C TYR A 243 -14.78 23.73 2.71
N LYS A 244 -13.48 23.50 2.78
CA LYS A 244 -12.51 24.39 3.43
C LYS A 244 -11.45 24.85 2.43
N LEU A 245 -10.97 26.08 2.59
CA LEU A 245 -9.64 26.47 2.10
C LEU A 245 -8.58 25.89 3.06
N THR A 246 -7.37 25.68 2.56
CA THR A 246 -6.21 25.39 3.44
C THR A 246 -5.57 26.70 3.86
N ALA A 247 -5.40 26.94 5.16
CA ALA A 247 -4.92 28.23 5.64
C ALA A 247 -3.44 28.47 5.28
N SER A 248 -3.10 29.72 4.98
CA SER A 248 -1.74 30.15 4.65
C SER A 248 -0.74 29.87 5.79
N THR A 249 -1.22 29.87 7.04
CA THR A 249 -0.46 29.49 8.24
C THR A 249 -0.18 28.00 8.30
N ASP A 250 -1.14 27.16 7.94
CA ASP A 250 -0.97 25.69 7.91
C ASP A 250 0.01 25.31 6.80
N LEU A 251 -0.15 25.97 5.64
CA LEU A 251 0.82 25.93 4.54
C LEU A 251 2.22 26.32 5.02
N ARG A 252 2.39 27.46 5.72
CA ARG A 252 3.71 27.89 6.21
C ARG A 252 4.30 26.94 7.26
N PHE A 253 3.50 26.50 8.22
CA PHE A 253 3.93 25.56 9.26
C PHE A 253 4.40 24.22 8.69
N GLU A 254 3.76 23.71 7.64
CA GLU A 254 4.22 22.52 6.92
C GLU A 254 5.49 22.79 6.10
N LEU A 255 5.68 24.00 5.57
CA LEU A 255 6.84 24.38 4.76
C LEU A 255 8.11 24.67 5.58
N ASP A 256 7.98 25.16 6.80
CA ASP A 256 9.13 25.44 7.68
C ASP A 256 9.85 24.13 8.09
N LYS A 257 9.18 22.97 8.00
CA LYS A 257 9.76 21.63 8.21
C LYS A 257 10.82 21.24 7.17
N PHE A 258 10.81 21.86 5.99
CA PHE A 258 11.73 21.57 4.89
C PHE A 258 13.00 22.44 4.88
N GLY A 259 13.19 23.28 5.91
CA GLY A 259 14.43 24.00 6.16
C GLY A 259 14.48 25.43 5.60
N THR A 260 15.56 26.16 5.96
CA THR A 260 15.64 27.64 5.96
C THR A 260 15.46 28.36 4.62
N LYS A 261 15.35 27.66 3.48
CA LYS A 261 15.06 28.27 2.17
C LYS A 261 13.59 28.69 2.00
N THR A 262 12.66 28.19 2.81
CA THR A 262 11.23 28.54 2.72
C THR A 262 10.87 29.83 3.45
N ASN A 263 11.70 30.27 4.40
CA ASN A 263 11.45 31.41 5.30
C ASN A 263 11.31 32.77 4.59
N THR A 264 11.68 32.91 3.32
CA THR A 264 11.61 34.16 2.54
C THR A 264 10.48 34.19 1.50
N LEU A 265 9.73 33.09 1.32
CA LEU A 265 8.66 33.02 0.33
C LEU A 265 7.39 33.70 0.86
N GLU A 266 6.72 34.52 0.06
CA GLU A 266 5.45 35.17 0.42
C GLU A 266 4.44 35.12 -0.74
N GLY A 267 3.17 35.38 -0.45
CA GLY A 267 2.11 35.52 -1.46
C GLY A 267 2.04 34.40 -2.48
N GLU A 268 2.16 34.75 -3.76
CA GLU A 268 2.05 33.80 -4.88
C GLU A 268 3.19 32.77 -4.94
N GLU A 269 4.41 33.14 -4.52
CA GLU A 269 5.54 32.20 -4.47
C GLU A 269 5.32 31.11 -3.42
N LEU A 270 4.74 31.47 -2.27
CA LEU A 270 4.40 30.54 -1.20
C LEU A 270 3.38 29.48 -1.69
N VAL A 271 2.33 29.93 -2.38
CA VAL A 271 1.27 29.05 -2.90
C VAL A 271 1.75 28.26 -4.12
N HIS A 272 2.64 28.81 -4.96
CA HIS A 272 3.31 28.08 -6.04
C HIS A 272 4.19 26.95 -5.49
N TYR A 273 5.06 27.25 -4.52
CA TYR A 273 5.92 26.27 -3.86
C TYR A 273 5.09 25.21 -3.11
N ALA A 274 3.98 25.62 -2.49
CA ALA A 274 3.03 24.71 -1.88
C ALA A 274 2.13 23.92 -2.85
N THR A 275 2.08 24.28 -4.13
CA THR A 275 1.39 23.53 -5.20
C THR A 275 2.33 22.51 -5.83
N LEU A 276 3.63 22.84 -5.95
CA LEU A 276 4.69 21.87 -6.20
C LEU A 276 4.79 20.85 -5.05
N LEU A 277 4.84 21.34 -3.81
CA LEU A 277 4.65 20.54 -2.60
C LEU A 277 3.18 20.12 -2.39
N GLY A 278 2.27 20.43 -3.31
CA GLY A 278 0.95 19.81 -3.44
C GLY A 278 1.06 18.38 -3.97
N ARG A 279 2.15 18.06 -4.69
CA ARG A 279 2.62 16.68 -4.91
C ARG A 279 3.19 16.03 -3.63
N PHE A 280 3.51 16.84 -2.62
CA PHE A 280 4.04 16.42 -1.32
C PHE A 280 3.02 16.55 -0.16
N LYS A 281 1.84 17.13 -0.35
CA LYS A 281 0.75 17.15 0.65
C LYS A 281 0.05 15.80 0.79
N SER A 282 0.38 14.86 -0.08
CA SER A 282 0.19 13.43 0.10
C SER A 282 1.49 12.73 0.56
N PHE A 283 2.36 13.43 1.31
CA PHE A 283 3.35 12.79 2.17
C PHE A 283 2.72 12.51 3.53
N HIS A 284 2.47 11.25 3.88
CA HIS A 284 2.39 10.05 3.06
C HIS A 284 1.55 9.07 3.86
N LYS A 285 0.50 8.48 3.27
CA LYS A 285 0.16 7.13 3.70
C LYS A 285 1.38 6.24 3.42
N HIS A 286 1.71 5.35 4.35
CA HIS A 286 2.62 4.22 4.12
C HIS A 286 2.59 3.73 2.65
N PRO A 287 3.75 3.63 1.97
CA PRO A 287 3.80 3.17 0.59
C PRO A 287 3.09 1.83 0.43
N SER A 288 2.27 1.70 -0.61
CA SER A 288 1.50 0.48 -0.85
C SER A 288 1.51 0.01 -2.30
N LEU A 289 1.36 -1.30 -2.47
CA LEU A 289 1.14 -1.93 -3.76
C LEU A 289 -0.37 -2.03 -4.04
N GLY A 290 -0.77 -1.88 -5.29
CA GLY A 290 -2.06 -2.32 -5.80
C GLY A 290 -1.88 -3.45 -6.80
N VAL A 291 -2.67 -4.51 -6.70
CA VAL A 291 -2.65 -5.65 -7.63
C VAL A 291 -3.99 -5.73 -8.35
N LEU A 292 -3.96 -5.56 -9.66
CA LEU A 292 -5.09 -5.85 -10.55
C LEU A 292 -5.25 -7.37 -10.64
N ARG A 293 -6.45 -7.90 -10.38
CA ARG A 293 -6.70 -9.35 -10.41
C ARG A 293 -7.53 -9.79 -11.62
N LEU A 294 -7.24 -10.97 -12.14
CA LEU A 294 -8.06 -11.75 -13.05
C LEU A 294 -9.38 -12.18 -12.39
N ASP A 295 -10.36 -12.54 -13.21
CA ASP A 295 -11.68 -13.03 -12.78
C ASP A 295 -11.65 -14.54 -12.48
N TYR A 296 -10.81 -14.91 -11.51
CA TYR A 296 -10.79 -16.23 -10.89
C TYR A 296 -10.60 -16.07 -9.37
N ASP A 297 -10.90 -17.13 -8.60
CA ASP A 297 -10.54 -17.21 -7.18
C ASP A 297 -9.99 -18.61 -6.89
N TYR A 298 -8.81 -18.64 -6.29
CA TYR A 298 -8.21 -19.80 -5.64
C TYR A 298 -7.50 -19.31 -4.37
N PRO A 299 -7.31 -20.18 -3.35
CA PRO A 299 -6.49 -19.83 -2.20
C PRO A 299 -5.01 -19.72 -2.64
N PRO A 300 -4.40 -18.52 -2.64
CA PRO A 300 -3.04 -18.35 -3.11
C PRO A 300 -2.03 -18.95 -2.12
N ALA A 301 -0.85 -19.32 -2.60
CA ALA A 301 0.22 -19.86 -1.75
C ALA A 301 1.14 -18.73 -1.23
N ALA A 302 1.86 -18.95 -0.12
CA ALA A 302 2.90 -17.99 0.26
C ALA A 302 3.97 -17.88 -0.84
N GLY A 303 4.32 -16.65 -1.23
CA GLY A 303 5.14 -16.34 -2.40
C GLY A 303 4.31 -15.96 -3.64
N ASP A 304 3.05 -16.36 -3.73
CA ASP A 304 2.13 -15.93 -4.78
C ASP A 304 1.90 -14.40 -4.71
N ILE A 305 1.76 -13.75 -5.87
CA ILE A 305 1.47 -12.31 -5.96
C ILE A 305 0.14 -11.93 -5.26
N ASP A 306 -0.82 -12.86 -5.23
CA ASP A 306 -2.12 -12.70 -4.60
C ASP A 306 -2.13 -13.05 -3.10
N HIS A 307 -1.03 -13.59 -2.57
CA HIS A 307 -0.89 -13.81 -1.14
C HIS A 307 -0.26 -12.60 -0.44
N PRO A 308 -0.90 -12.00 0.57
CA PRO A 308 -0.38 -10.77 1.19
C PRO A 308 0.93 -10.98 1.97
N ASP A 309 1.14 -12.15 2.59
CA ASP A 309 2.40 -12.43 3.31
C ASP A 309 3.61 -12.63 2.37
N SER A 310 3.43 -12.48 1.06
CA SER A 310 4.53 -12.37 0.09
C SER A 310 5.24 -11.00 0.13
N TYR A 311 4.77 -10.07 0.98
CA TYR A 311 5.22 -8.68 1.01
C TYR A 311 5.43 -8.13 2.43
N ASP A 312 6.45 -7.30 2.61
CA ASP A 312 6.73 -6.55 3.85
C ASP A 312 5.98 -5.19 3.92
N TYR A 313 4.97 -4.99 3.07
CA TYR A 313 4.22 -3.74 2.90
C TYR A 313 2.76 -4.01 2.53
N PRO A 314 1.83 -3.07 2.76
CA PRO A 314 0.41 -3.25 2.42
C PRO A 314 0.19 -3.52 0.92
N VAL A 315 -0.75 -4.42 0.63
CA VAL A 315 -1.21 -4.68 -0.74
C VAL A 315 -2.72 -4.51 -0.84
N TYR A 316 -3.19 -3.89 -1.92
CA TYR A 316 -4.63 -3.74 -2.18
C TYR A 316 -5.01 -4.42 -3.49
N TYR A 317 -5.86 -5.43 -3.39
CA TYR A 317 -6.32 -6.23 -4.52
C TYR A 317 -7.59 -5.65 -5.15
N ARG A 318 -7.69 -5.72 -6.48
CA ARG A 318 -8.87 -5.30 -7.25
C ARG A 318 -9.06 -6.19 -8.47
N VAL A 319 -10.01 -7.11 -8.38
CA VAL A 319 -10.48 -7.89 -9.53
C VAL A 319 -11.01 -6.99 -10.65
N VAL A 320 -10.76 -7.38 -11.89
CA VAL A 320 -11.35 -6.81 -13.10
C VAL A 320 -12.50 -7.72 -13.57
N PRO A 321 -13.77 -7.32 -13.38
CA PRO A 321 -14.93 -8.10 -13.84
C PRO A 321 -14.83 -8.52 -15.32
N GLY A 322 -14.92 -9.82 -15.57
CA GLY A 322 -14.88 -10.45 -16.89
C GLY A 322 -13.49 -10.63 -17.50
N LEU A 323 -12.40 -10.23 -16.83
CA LEU A 323 -11.05 -10.38 -17.37
C LEU A 323 -10.56 -11.83 -17.22
N THR A 324 -10.34 -12.50 -18.35
CA THR A 324 -9.89 -13.90 -18.39
C THR A 324 -8.40 -14.03 -18.71
N PHE A 325 -7.82 -15.17 -18.36
CA PHE A 325 -6.45 -15.55 -18.74
C PHE A 325 -6.24 -15.49 -20.26
N GLU A 326 -7.21 -15.92 -21.07
CA GLU A 326 -7.18 -15.86 -22.54
C GLU A 326 -7.14 -14.41 -23.07
N MET A 327 -7.90 -13.49 -22.47
CA MET A 327 -7.83 -12.06 -22.81
C MET A 327 -6.46 -11.46 -22.49
N CYS A 328 -5.87 -11.87 -21.35
CA CYS A 328 -4.50 -11.49 -21.02
C CYS A 328 -3.49 -12.08 -22.00
N GLN A 329 -3.54 -13.36 -22.35
CA GLN A 329 -2.62 -13.98 -23.31
C GLN A 329 -2.69 -13.32 -24.71
N SER A 330 -3.91 -13.05 -25.20
CA SER A 330 -4.14 -12.46 -26.53
C SER A 330 -3.92 -10.94 -26.58
N GLY A 331 -3.94 -10.25 -25.44
CA GLY A 331 -3.89 -8.78 -25.38
C GLY A 331 -5.16 -8.09 -25.88
N VAL A 332 -6.28 -8.83 -26.01
CA VAL A 332 -7.55 -8.31 -26.53
C VAL A 332 -8.62 -8.30 -25.44
N LEU A 333 -9.12 -7.11 -25.11
CA LEU A 333 -10.25 -6.91 -24.20
C LEU A 333 -11.54 -6.66 -24.99
N SER A 334 -12.67 -7.17 -24.50
CA SER A 334 -13.98 -6.67 -24.94
C SER A 334 -14.18 -5.22 -24.49
N ALA A 335 -15.12 -4.49 -25.09
CA ALA A 335 -15.41 -3.11 -24.67
C ALA A 335 -15.84 -3.01 -23.20
N GLU A 336 -16.58 -4.01 -22.72
CA GLU A 336 -17.09 -4.11 -21.35
C GLU A 336 -15.96 -4.39 -20.35
N VAL A 337 -15.12 -5.40 -20.64
CA VAL A 337 -13.96 -5.74 -19.79
C VAL A 337 -12.92 -4.62 -19.83
N GLY A 338 -12.74 -3.95 -20.98
CA GLY A 338 -11.89 -2.76 -21.08
C GLY A 338 -12.35 -1.61 -20.19
N ALA A 339 -13.66 -1.38 -20.07
CA ALA A 339 -14.19 -0.38 -19.14
C ALA A 339 -14.05 -0.81 -17.67
N ALA A 340 -14.24 -2.09 -17.37
CA ALA A 340 -14.02 -2.66 -16.03
C ALA A 340 -12.53 -2.58 -15.61
N PHE A 341 -11.61 -2.79 -16.55
CA PHE A 341 -10.16 -2.66 -16.35
C PHE A 341 -9.80 -1.21 -15.98
N ASP A 342 -10.37 -0.23 -16.68
CA ASP A 342 -10.11 1.19 -16.41
C ASP A 342 -10.64 1.62 -15.03
N ASP A 343 -11.82 1.13 -14.63
CA ASP A 343 -12.37 1.34 -13.28
C ASP A 343 -11.45 0.74 -12.21
N ALA A 344 -10.97 -0.50 -12.40
CA ALA A 344 -10.06 -1.14 -11.48
C ALA A 344 -8.73 -0.38 -11.31
N VAL A 345 -8.13 0.08 -12.41
CA VAL A 345 -6.93 0.92 -12.41
C VAL A 345 -7.18 2.23 -11.68
N LEU A 346 -8.29 2.92 -11.97
CA LEU A 346 -8.66 4.18 -11.31
C LEU A 346 -8.95 3.99 -9.82
N TRP A 347 -9.55 2.87 -9.42
CA TRP A 347 -9.83 2.54 -8.03
C TRP A 347 -8.53 2.36 -7.23
N LEU A 348 -7.57 1.59 -7.75
CA LEU A 348 -6.24 1.48 -7.14
C LEU A 348 -5.51 2.84 -7.10
N ALA A 349 -5.49 3.56 -8.23
CA ALA A 349 -4.73 4.79 -8.40
C ALA A 349 -5.29 6.01 -7.63
N ILE A 350 -6.61 6.08 -7.39
CA ILE A 350 -7.29 7.26 -6.83
C ILE A 350 -8.01 6.96 -5.52
N HIS A 351 -8.68 5.80 -5.39
CA HIS A 351 -9.46 5.48 -4.18
C HIS A 351 -8.58 4.85 -3.10
N LYS A 352 -7.71 3.90 -3.44
CA LYS A 352 -6.68 3.38 -2.52
C LYS A 352 -5.41 4.23 -2.50
N ASP A 353 -5.17 5.01 -3.57
CA ASP A 353 -4.02 5.91 -3.74
C ASP A 353 -2.65 5.21 -3.69
N VAL A 354 -2.59 3.96 -4.15
CA VAL A 354 -1.37 3.09 -4.06
C VAL A 354 -0.14 3.70 -4.74
N SER A 355 1.07 3.40 -4.27
CA SER A 355 2.32 3.90 -4.84
C SER A 355 2.67 3.24 -6.18
N VAL A 356 2.49 1.92 -6.25
CA VAL A 356 2.79 1.06 -7.40
C VAL A 356 1.56 0.25 -7.76
N ILE A 357 1.27 0.06 -9.05
CA ILE A 357 0.24 -0.85 -9.56
C ILE A 357 0.91 -1.99 -10.34
N SER A 358 0.66 -3.22 -9.90
CA SER A 358 1.02 -4.47 -10.59
C SER A 358 -0.26 -5.24 -10.99
N GLY A 359 -0.10 -6.44 -11.52
CA GLY A 359 -1.21 -7.32 -11.92
C GLY A 359 -0.89 -8.78 -11.67
N ASP A 360 -1.89 -9.57 -11.31
CA ASP A 360 -1.78 -10.99 -10.91
C ASP A 360 -1.46 -11.96 -12.05
N CYS A 361 -1.26 -11.45 -13.27
CA CYS A 361 -0.92 -12.23 -14.45
C CYS A 361 0.13 -11.50 -15.28
N GLY A 362 1.30 -12.11 -15.47
CA GLY A 362 2.40 -11.53 -16.23
C GLY A 362 2.04 -11.12 -17.68
N PHE A 363 1.07 -11.81 -18.30
CA PHE A 363 0.53 -11.45 -19.61
C PHE A 363 -0.24 -10.11 -19.63
N MET A 364 -0.61 -9.53 -18.47
CA MET A 364 -1.14 -8.15 -18.38
C MET A 364 -0.16 -7.09 -18.91
N PHE A 365 1.09 -7.47 -19.21
CA PHE A 365 2.03 -6.62 -19.92
C PHE A 365 1.46 -5.99 -21.21
N TRP A 366 0.57 -6.67 -21.94
CA TRP A 366 -0.15 -6.07 -23.09
C TRP A 366 -0.88 -4.77 -22.74
N PHE A 367 -1.33 -4.63 -21.49
CA PHE A 367 -2.13 -3.50 -20.99
C PHE A 367 -1.30 -2.44 -20.26
N VAL A 368 0.04 -2.57 -20.22
CA VAL A 368 0.92 -1.63 -19.51
C VAL A 368 0.77 -0.19 -20.01
N GLU A 369 0.61 -0.01 -21.33
CA GLU A 369 0.40 1.31 -21.95
C GLU A 369 -0.98 1.90 -21.59
N ARG A 370 -2.00 1.05 -21.48
CA ARG A 370 -3.36 1.43 -21.04
C ARG A 370 -3.33 1.93 -19.60
N CYS A 371 -2.73 1.15 -18.69
CA CYS A 371 -2.53 1.55 -17.30
C CYS A 371 -1.74 2.87 -17.18
N ARG A 372 -0.63 3.02 -17.90
CA ARG A 372 0.20 4.25 -17.90
C ARG A 372 -0.57 5.49 -18.37
N LYS A 373 -1.50 5.35 -19.33
CA LYS A 373 -2.36 6.46 -19.79
C LYS A 373 -3.39 6.88 -18.74
N ILE A 374 -3.98 5.92 -18.03
CA ILE A 374 -5.06 6.13 -17.06
C ILE A 374 -4.52 6.62 -15.71
N ALA A 375 -3.49 5.96 -15.20
CA ALA A 375 -2.86 6.22 -13.91
C ALA A 375 -1.47 6.86 -14.07
N SER A 376 -1.36 7.87 -14.92
CA SER A 376 -0.09 8.53 -15.32
C SER A 376 0.74 9.18 -14.19
N LYS A 377 0.21 9.20 -12.97
CA LYS A 377 0.91 9.63 -11.74
C LYS A 377 1.44 8.49 -10.86
N LYS A 378 1.15 7.23 -11.20
CA LYS A 378 1.53 6.04 -10.43
C LYS A 378 2.60 5.25 -11.19
N ILE A 379 3.43 4.52 -10.44
CA ILE A 379 4.35 3.56 -11.06
C ILE A 379 3.54 2.34 -11.50
N ILE A 380 3.69 1.94 -12.76
CA ILE A 380 2.98 0.82 -13.37
C ILE A 380 3.99 -0.30 -13.67
N SER A 381 3.81 -1.45 -13.02
CA SER A 381 4.71 -2.61 -13.08
C SER A 381 3.92 -3.92 -13.21
N LEU A 382 3.22 -4.11 -14.32
CA LEU A 382 2.26 -5.22 -14.52
C LEU A 382 2.90 -6.59 -14.83
N SER A 383 4.22 -6.69 -15.01
CA SER A 383 4.86 -7.95 -15.42
C SER A 383 6.34 -7.99 -15.03
N PRO A 384 6.88 -9.15 -14.62
CA PRO A 384 8.29 -9.33 -14.32
C PRO A 384 9.21 -9.04 -15.51
N LEU A 385 8.69 -9.08 -16.75
CA LEU A 385 9.41 -8.69 -17.98
C LEU A 385 10.01 -7.27 -17.91
N MET A 386 9.47 -6.41 -17.05
CA MET A 386 10.00 -5.06 -16.82
C MET A 386 11.39 -5.06 -16.15
N GLN A 387 11.85 -6.19 -15.60
CA GLN A 387 13.19 -6.38 -15.05
C GLN A 387 14.24 -6.74 -16.12
N LEU A 388 13.82 -7.17 -17.33
CA LEU A 388 14.77 -7.58 -18.38
C LEU A 388 15.83 -6.51 -18.75
N PRO A 389 15.54 -5.18 -18.79
CA PRO A 389 16.56 -4.16 -19.08
C PRO A 389 17.75 -4.16 -18.13
N ILE A 390 17.50 -4.29 -16.82
CA ILE A 390 18.56 -4.31 -15.81
C ILE A 390 19.30 -5.65 -15.82
N MET A 391 18.63 -6.75 -16.14
CA MET A 391 19.26 -8.07 -16.32
C MET A 391 20.19 -8.09 -17.55
N VAL A 392 19.74 -7.54 -18.68
CA VAL A 392 20.55 -7.41 -19.91
C VAL A 392 21.76 -6.50 -19.66
N ALA A 393 21.57 -5.35 -18.99
CA ALA A 393 22.65 -4.42 -18.69
C ALA A 393 23.74 -4.98 -17.75
N ALA A 394 23.41 -5.99 -16.94
CA ALA A 394 24.34 -6.65 -16.02
C ALA A 394 25.02 -7.91 -16.60
N CYS A 395 24.56 -8.43 -17.74
CA CYS A 395 25.12 -9.61 -18.42
C CYS A 395 26.12 -9.25 -19.51
N ALA A 396 27.05 -10.16 -19.86
CA ALA A 396 27.81 -10.01 -21.09
C ALA A 396 26.89 -10.30 -22.31
N PRO A 397 27.14 -9.72 -23.50
CA PRO A 397 26.26 -9.89 -24.68
C PRO A 397 26.05 -11.33 -25.16
N LYS A 398 26.92 -12.27 -24.75
CA LYS A 398 26.80 -13.70 -25.05
C LYS A 398 25.92 -14.46 -24.06
N ASP A 399 25.84 -13.97 -22.82
CA ASP A 399 25.20 -14.66 -21.70
C ASP A 399 23.67 -14.71 -21.90
N LYS A 400 23.04 -15.74 -21.34
CA LYS A 400 21.60 -15.98 -21.47
C LYS A 400 20.82 -15.62 -20.21
N ILE A 401 19.58 -15.23 -20.44
CA ILE A 401 18.55 -15.09 -19.41
C ILE A 401 17.44 -16.11 -19.75
N LEU A 402 17.23 -17.06 -18.85
CA LEU A 402 16.13 -18.03 -18.94
C LEU A 402 14.84 -17.34 -18.45
N VAL A 403 13.80 -17.34 -19.28
CA VAL A 403 12.49 -16.76 -18.95
C VAL A 403 11.47 -17.90 -18.83
N LEU A 404 11.00 -18.17 -17.63
CA LEU A 404 9.97 -19.18 -17.34
C LEU A 404 8.59 -18.52 -17.29
N THR A 405 7.66 -18.97 -18.13
CA THR A 405 6.29 -18.42 -18.24
C THR A 405 5.24 -19.52 -18.11
N ALA A 406 3.99 -19.16 -17.82
CA ALA A 406 2.88 -20.11 -17.76
C ALA A 406 2.58 -20.77 -19.11
N ASN A 407 2.81 -20.05 -20.22
CA ASN A 407 2.63 -20.60 -21.56
C ASN A 407 3.64 -20.00 -22.56
N GLY A 408 4.55 -20.83 -23.06
CA GLY A 408 5.62 -20.37 -23.96
C GLY A 408 5.07 -19.82 -25.28
N LYS A 409 4.05 -20.47 -25.85
CA LYS A 409 3.43 -20.10 -27.13
C LYS A 409 2.64 -18.79 -27.07
N SER A 410 2.11 -18.44 -25.89
CA SER A 410 1.43 -17.16 -25.67
C SER A 410 2.39 -16.01 -25.39
N LEU A 411 3.60 -16.29 -24.88
CA LEU A 411 4.60 -15.26 -24.60
C LEU A 411 5.48 -14.93 -25.82
N ASP A 412 5.76 -15.90 -26.68
CA ASP A 412 6.58 -15.74 -27.90
C ASP A 412 6.16 -14.53 -28.78
N PRO A 413 4.86 -14.24 -29.01
CA PRO A 413 4.44 -13.04 -29.76
C PRO A 413 4.75 -11.68 -29.08
N MET A 414 5.18 -11.66 -27.80
CA MET A 414 5.43 -10.43 -27.05
C MET A 414 6.77 -9.75 -27.34
N HIS A 415 7.66 -10.31 -28.17
CA HIS A 415 8.99 -9.73 -28.43
C HIS A 415 8.94 -8.23 -28.81
N ASP A 416 8.04 -7.83 -29.72
CA ASP A 416 7.87 -6.43 -30.11
C ASP A 416 7.30 -5.55 -28.98
N LEU A 417 6.46 -6.11 -28.10
CA LEU A 417 5.93 -5.40 -26.93
C LEU A 417 7.04 -5.16 -25.90
N ILE A 418 7.84 -6.19 -25.60
CA ILE A 418 9.01 -6.11 -24.71
C ILE A 418 9.97 -5.03 -25.23
N LYS A 419 10.29 -5.07 -26.53
CA LYS A 419 11.14 -4.05 -27.16
C LYS A 419 10.60 -2.64 -27.02
N ARG A 420 9.31 -2.41 -27.31
CA ARG A 420 8.69 -1.07 -27.21
C ARG A 420 8.54 -0.56 -25.77
N GLN A 421 8.21 -1.42 -24.81
CA GLN A 421 7.83 -0.99 -23.45
C GLN A 421 8.99 -1.01 -22.46
N CYS A 422 10.00 -1.85 -22.70
CA CYS A 422 11.21 -1.98 -21.86
C CYS A 422 12.47 -1.37 -22.52
N GLY A 423 12.41 -0.95 -23.78
CA GLY A 423 13.53 -0.30 -24.47
C GLY A 423 14.72 -1.22 -24.80
N ILE A 424 14.55 -2.53 -24.60
CA ILE A 424 15.53 -3.55 -24.93
C ILE A 424 15.23 -4.15 -26.30
N ASP A 425 16.11 -3.88 -27.26
CA ASP A 425 16.28 -4.79 -28.39
C ASP A 425 17.04 -6.03 -27.89
N GLY A 426 16.34 -6.86 -27.12
CA GLY A 426 16.84 -8.17 -26.75
C GLY A 426 17.11 -8.91 -28.05
N GLN A 427 18.39 -9.11 -28.37
CA GLN A 427 18.76 -9.90 -29.54
C GLN A 427 18.05 -11.24 -29.40
N ASN A 428 17.47 -11.78 -30.49
CA ASN A 428 16.79 -13.09 -30.51
C ASN A 428 17.61 -14.26 -29.92
N THR A 429 18.87 -14.02 -29.59
CA THR A 429 19.84 -14.94 -29.03
C THR A 429 19.99 -14.88 -27.50
N GLN A 430 19.61 -13.80 -26.79
CA GLN A 430 19.90 -13.67 -25.33
C GLN A 430 18.81 -14.22 -24.41
N PHE A 431 17.54 -14.24 -24.85
CA PHE A 431 16.43 -14.76 -24.05
C PHE A 431 16.10 -16.19 -24.45
N ILE A 432 15.95 -17.06 -23.45
CA ILE A 432 15.46 -18.43 -23.65
C ILE A 432 14.06 -18.47 -23.01
N ILE A 433 13.01 -18.30 -23.81
CA ILE A 433 11.63 -18.32 -23.32
C ILE A 433 11.15 -19.77 -23.27
N VAL A 434 10.69 -20.21 -22.10
CA VAL A 434 10.26 -21.59 -21.85
C VAL A 434 8.96 -21.60 -21.08
N GLY A 435 8.01 -22.37 -21.59
CA GLY A 435 6.68 -22.49 -21.05
C GLY A 435 6.53 -23.65 -20.07
N CYS A 436 5.80 -23.40 -18.97
CA CYS A 436 5.48 -24.38 -17.95
C CYS A 436 4.16 -25.13 -18.23
N GLU A 437 3.53 -24.95 -19.40
CA GLU A 437 2.18 -25.48 -19.69
C GLU A 437 2.08 -27.02 -19.65
N ASN A 438 3.21 -27.72 -19.74
CA ASN A 438 3.30 -29.19 -19.67
C ASN A 438 3.83 -29.71 -18.33
N VAL A 439 4.13 -28.82 -17.37
CA VAL A 439 4.64 -29.23 -16.05
C VAL A 439 3.51 -29.85 -15.23
N PRO A 440 3.66 -31.10 -14.73
CA PRO A 440 2.64 -31.75 -13.93
C PRO A 440 2.25 -30.92 -12.70
N HIS A 441 0.95 -30.87 -12.40
CA HIS A 441 0.35 -30.13 -11.28
C HIS A 441 0.49 -28.60 -11.34
N PHE A 442 1.00 -28.05 -12.44
CA PHE A 442 1.10 -26.61 -12.67
C PHE A 442 0.34 -26.17 -13.92
N GLY A 443 0.74 -26.67 -15.10
CA GLY A 443 0.32 -26.08 -16.37
C GLY A 443 -1.18 -26.19 -16.68
N VAL A 444 -1.83 -27.27 -16.23
CA VAL A 444 -3.29 -27.50 -16.44
C VAL A 444 -4.12 -26.74 -15.42
N GLU A 445 -3.60 -26.60 -14.21
CA GLU A 445 -4.20 -25.91 -13.07
C GLU A 445 -4.23 -24.40 -13.33
N VAL A 446 -3.08 -23.79 -13.63
CA VAL A 446 -2.94 -22.35 -14.00
C VAL A 446 -3.82 -22.01 -15.20
N ALA A 447 -3.79 -22.82 -16.27
CA ALA A 447 -4.60 -22.58 -17.47
C ALA A 447 -6.12 -22.65 -17.25
N LYS A 448 -6.57 -23.16 -16.08
CA LYS A 448 -7.97 -23.24 -15.68
C LYS A 448 -8.31 -22.30 -14.51
N GLY A 449 -7.36 -21.53 -13.97
CA GLY A 449 -7.53 -20.73 -12.75
C GLY A 449 -7.85 -21.59 -11.53
N LEU A 450 -7.23 -22.78 -11.42
CA LEU A 450 -7.39 -23.70 -10.29
C LEU A 450 -6.20 -23.60 -9.34
N GLN A 451 -6.44 -23.89 -8.06
CA GLN A 451 -5.38 -23.94 -7.06
C GLN A 451 -4.28 -24.94 -7.46
N VAL A 452 -3.05 -24.44 -7.52
CA VAL A 452 -1.83 -25.22 -7.74
C VAL A 452 -1.37 -25.86 -6.43
N ASP A 453 -1.00 -27.15 -6.49
CA ASP A 453 -0.37 -27.86 -5.36
C ASP A 453 1.15 -27.67 -5.45
N VAL A 454 1.67 -26.70 -4.67
CA VAL A 454 3.08 -26.27 -4.72
C VAL A 454 4.04 -27.43 -4.48
N ASP A 455 3.77 -28.31 -3.51
CA ASP A 455 4.64 -29.45 -3.20
C ASP A 455 4.70 -30.45 -4.36
N LYS A 456 3.59 -30.66 -5.08
CA LYS A 456 3.54 -31.54 -6.25
C LYS A 456 4.09 -30.91 -7.53
N ALA A 457 3.93 -29.60 -7.70
CA ALA A 457 4.41 -28.86 -8.87
C ALA A 457 5.93 -28.58 -8.81
N CYS A 458 6.46 -28.31 -7.61
CA CYS A 458 7.84 -27.87 -7.41
C CYS A 458 8.90 -28.79 -8.06
N PRO A 459 8.84 -30.15 -7.95
CA PRO A 459 9.81 -31.02 -8.61
C PRO A 459 9.86 -30.84 -10.14
N GLY A 460 8.70 -30.60 -10.77
CA GLY A 460 8.60 -30.38 -12.21
C GLY A 460 9.16 -29.03 -12.66
N ILE A 461 8.84 -27.96 -11.93
CA ILE A 461 9.39 -26.62 -12.18
C ILE A 461 10.92 -26.61 -11.99
N VAL A 462 11.42 -27.25 -10.94
CA VAL A 462 12.85 -27.35 -10.65
C VAL A 462 13.59 -28.17 -11.71
N GLU A 463 13.05 -29.30 -12.16
CA GLU A 463 13.73 -30.08 -13.20
C GLU A 463 13.71 -29.37 -14.56
N LEU A 464 12.62 -28.69 -14.93
CA LEU A 464 12.58 -27.85 -16.14
C LEU A 464 13.66 -26.76 -16.10
N ALA A 465 13.80 -26.04 -14.98
CA ALA A 465 14.83 -25.03 -14.84
C ALA A 465 16.25 -25.62 -14.93
N LYS A 466 16.49 -26.79 -14.33
CA LYS A 466 17.77 -27.51 -14.43
C LYS A 466 18.06 -28.00 -15.85
N GLU A 467 17.06 -28.48 -16.58
CA GLU A 467 17.17 -28.93 -17.96
C GLU A 467 17.62 -27.78 -18.86
N MET A 468 16.92 -26.65 -18.79
CA MET A 468 17.29 -25.46 -19.58
C MET A 468 18.68 -24.91 -19.22
N VAL A 469 19.11 -24.98 -17.95
CA VAL A 469 20.47 -24.58 -17.54
C VAL A 469 21.56 -25.58 -18.00
N ARG A 470 21.23 -26.88 -18.15
CA ARG A 470 22.16 -27.87 -18.74
C ARG A 470 22.34 -27.64 -20.24
N ASP A 471 21.25 -27.35 -20.95
CA ASP A 471 21.25 -27.14 -22.40
C ASP A 471 21.82 -25.77 -22.78
N HIS A 472 21.72 -24.79 -21.88
CA HIS A 472 22.28 -23.44 -22.04
C HIS A 472 23.21 -23.08 -20.85
N PRO A 473 24.44 -23.64 -20.78
CA PRO A 473 25.40 -23.40 -19.70
C PRO A 473 25.95 -21.96 -19.65
N ASP A 474 25.63 -21.15 -20.67
CA ASP A 474 25.84 -19.70 -20.71
C ASP A 474 24.72 -18.87 -20.05
N THR A 475 23.69 -19.52 -19.47
CA THR A 475 22.68 -18.87 -18.62
C THR A 475 23.31 -18.28 -17.36
N ARG A 476 23.00 -17.00 -17.07
CA ARG A 476 23.47 -16.28 -15.88
C ARG A 476 22.37 -15.90 -14.91
N MET A 477 21.14 -15.73 -15.37
CA MET A 477 19.99 -15.37 -14.53
C MET A 477 18.72 -16.05 -15.04
N ILE A 478 17.77 -16.22 -14.14
CA ILE A 478 16.44 -16.76 -14.42
C ILE A 478 15.41 -15.68 -14.09
N LEU A 479 14.44 -15.47 -14.96
CA LEU A 479 13.26 -14.64 -14.74
C LEU A 479 12.02 -15.54 -14.78
N MET A 480 11.31 -15.62 -13.66
CA MET A 480 9.96 -16.19 -13.60
C MET A 480 8.97 -15.08 -13.97
N GLU A 481 8.44 -15.16 -15.19
CA GLU A 481 7.48 -14.21 -15.74
C GLU A 481 6.07 -14.47 -15.25
N CYS A 482 5.70 -15.75 -15.06
CA CYS A 482 4.43 -16.09 -14.46
C CYS A 482 4.42 -15.73 -12.96
N THR A 483 3.33 -15.11 -12.56
CA THR A 483 3.02 -14.58 -11.24
C THR A 483 2.73 -15.64 -10.18
N GLU A 484 2.39 -16.87 -10.59
CA GLU A 484 2.23 -18.06 -9.73
C GLU A 484 3.52 -18.88 -9.58
N LEU A 485 4.63 -18.47 -10.23
CA LEU A 485 5.94 -19.13 -10.08
C LEU A 485 6.81 -18.71 -8.87
N PRO A 486 6.67 -17.53 -8.21
CA PRO A 486 7.58 -17.17 -7.12
C PRO A 486 7.64 -18.16 -5.92
N PRO A 487 6.58 -18.93 -5.56
CA PRO A 487 6.71 -20.01 -4.58
C PRO A 487 7.82 -21.03 -4.87
N TYR A 488 8.26 -21.17 -6.13
CA TYR A 488 9.36 -22.06 -6.52
C TYR A 488 10.72 -21.37 -6.60
N SER A 489 10.80 -20.04 -6.43
CA SER A 489 12.03 -19.26 -6.64
C SER A 489 13.19 -19.73 -5.77
N ASP A 490 12.97 -20.04 -4.49
CA ASP A 490 14.03 -20.55 -3.60
C ASP A 490 14.55 -21.93 -4.03
N ALA A 491 13.64 -22.86 -4.37
CA ALA A 491 14.00 -24.20 -4.81
C ALA A 491 14.77 -24.17 -6.14
N VAL A 492 14.40 -23.29 -7.08
CA VAL A 492 15.13 -23.08 -8.34
C VAL A 492 16.48 -22.40 -8.09
N ARG A 493 16.57 -21.41 -7.18
CA ARG A 493 17.86 -20.81 -6.76
C ARG A 493 18.80 -21.84 -6.14
N GLU A 494 18.29 -22.74 -5.29
CA GLU A 494 19.08 -23.82 -4.72
C GLU A 494 19.56 -24.81 -5.80
N ALA A 495 18.65 -25.27 -6.66
CA ALA A 495 18.92 -26.31 -7.63
C ALA A 495 19.85 -25.87 -8.77
N THR A 496 19.74 -24.62 -9.21
CA THR A 496 20.54 -24.07 -10.34
C THR A 496 21.77 -23.29 -9.89
N ARG A 497 21.79 -22.80 -8.64
CA ARG A 497 22.77 -21.84 -8.11
C ARG A 497 22.87 -20.53 -8.92
N LEU A 498 21.85 -20.21 -9.69
CA LEU A 498 21.69 -18.94 -10.40
C LEU A 498 20.71 -18.02 -9.66
N PRO A 499 20.84 -16.69 -9.79
CA PRO A 499 19.82 -15.75 -9.31
C PRO A 499 18.50 -15.95 -10.08
N VAL A 500 17.40 -16.04 -9.33
CA VAL A 500 16.02 -16.05 -9.84
C VAL A 500 15.37 -14.72 -9.47
N TRP A 501 14.76 -14.09 -10.46
CA TRP A 501 13.95 -12.88 -10.35
C TRP A 501 12.51 -13.25 -10.73
N ASP A 502 11.51 -12.61 -10.14
CA ASP A 502 10.11 -13.00 -10.26
C ASP A 502 9.15 -11.79 -10.09
N ALA A 503 7.85 -12.05 -9.90
CA ALA A 503 6.84 -11.01 -9.68
C ALA A 503 6.96 -10.29 -8.33
N ILE A 504 7.42 -10.98 -7.29
CA ILE A 504 7.66 -10.39 -5.97
C ILE A 504 8.93 -9.53 -6.02
N THR A 505 10.01 -9.99 -6.67
CA THR A 505 11.19 -9.13 -6.88
C THR A 505 10.84 -7.90 -7.72
N ASN A 506 9.96 -8.04 -8.72
CA ASN A 506 9.48 -6.93 -9.55
C ASN A 506 8.71 -5.88 -8.74
N CYS A 507 7.79 -6.32 -7.88
CA CYS A 507 7.06 -5.41 -6.98
C CYS A 507 8.01 -4.73 -5.99
N ASN A 508 8.89 -5.53 -5.35
CA ASN A 508 9.89 -5.06 -4.40
C ASN A 508 10.85 -4.04 -5.02
N PHE A 509 11.28 -4.23 -6.26
CA PHE A 509 12.20 -3.31 -6.96
C PHE A 509 11.65 -1.87 -7.01
N PHE A 510 10.36 -1.69 -7.30
CA PHE A 510 9.74 -0.36 -7.31
C PHE A 510 9.32 0.10 -5.91
N MET A 511 8.84 -0.80 -5.04
CA MET A 511 8.41 -0.46 -3.68
C MET A 511 9.58 -0.02 -2.79
N GLN A 512 10.76 -0.62 -2.92
CA GLN A 512 11.99 -0.19 -2.23
C GLN A 512 12.45 1.22 -2.64
N GLY A 513 11.92 1.79 -3.73
CA GLY A 513 12.11 3.20 -4.08
C GLY A 513 11.27 4.19 -3.25
N PHE A 514 10.30 3.70 -2.48
CA PHE A 514 9.44 4.48 -1.57
C PHE A 514 9.62 4.11 -0.10
N LEU A 515 10.01 2.87 0.21
CA LEU A 515 10.17 2.40 1.58
C LEU A 515 11.45 2.95 2.20
N ASP A 516 11.41 3.19 3.51
CA ASP A 516 12.57 3.70 4.24
C ASP A 516 13.62 2.61 4.45
N SER A 517 14.90 2.99 4.34
CA SER A 517 16.00 2.03 4.48
C SER A 517 16.17 1.59 5.93
N VAL A 518 16.03 0.29 6.21
CA VAL A 518 16.27 -0.30 7.54
C VAL A 518 17.67 0.03 8.10
N ASN A 519 18.65 0.31 7.22
CA ASN A 519 20.05 0.54 7.60
C ASN A 519 20.42 2.03 7.80
N PHE A 520 19.74 2.96 7.12
CA PHE A 520 20.15 4.38 7.06
C PHE A 520 19.00 5.35 6.73
N GLY A 521 17.75 4.86 6.79
CA GLY A 521 16.56 5.63 6.51
C GLY A 521 16.36 6.79 7.47
N LEU A 522 15.68 7.84 7.01
CA LEU A 522 15.42 9.02 7.84
C LEU A 522 14.39 8.74 8.94
N ASN A 523 13.55 7.71 8.73
CA ASN A 523 12.40 7.30 9.53
C ASN A 523 11.33 8.40 9.67
N GLY A 524 10.06 8.00 9.81
CA GLY A 524 8.95 8.94 10.09
C GLY A 524 8.64 10.01 9.02
N TRP A 525 9.19 9.92 7.81
CA TRP A 525 8.85 10.81 6.68
C TRP A 525 7.58 10.37 5.93
N TYR A 526 7.00 9.24 6.34
CA TYR A 526 5.65 8.79 5.99
C TYR A 526 4.92 8.24 7.22
N GLU A 527 3.58 8.18 7.18
CA GLU A 527 2.78 7.43 8.17
C GLU A 527 3.22 5.97 8.17
N GLU A 528 3.67 5.43 9.30
CA GLU A 528 4.02 4.00 9.39
C GLU A 528 2.81 3.12 9.05
N TRP A 529 3.07 2.01 8.34
CA TRP A 529 2.07 0.95 8.21
C TRP A 529 1.86 0.34 9.59
N ASP A 530 0.61 0.17 9.99
CA ASP A 530 0.28 -0.46 11.27
C ASP A 530 0.48 -1.99 11.27
N GLY A 531 1.13 -2.55 10.24
CA GLY A 531 1.43 -3.97 10.06
C GLY A 531 0.20 -4.85 9.91
N ILE A 532 -0.97 -4.25 9.65
CA ILE A 532 -2.22 -4.98 9.46
C ILE A 532 -2.63 -4.86 8.01
N GLN A 533 -2.60 -6.00 7.34
CA GLN A 533 -3.13 -6.14 6.00
C GLN A 533 -4.66 -6.07 6.01
N GLU A 534 -5.24 -5.43 5.00
CA GLU A 534 -6.68 -5.48 4.74
C GLU A 534 -7.02 -6.86 4.15
N GLU A 535 -7.87 -7.63 4.83
CA GLU A 535 -8.38 -8.90 4.27
C GLU A 535 -9.08 -8.65 2.93
N TYR A 536 -8.83 -9.51 1.95
CA TYR A 536 -9.45 -9.43 0.63
C TYR A 536 -10.08 -10.76 0.23
N VAL A 537 -11.38 -10.71 -0.06
CA VAL A 537 -12.13 -11.74 -0.79
C VAL A 537 -12.43 -11.22 -2.19
N LEU A 538 -12.41 -12.08 -3.21
CA LEU A 538 -12.63 -11.66 -4.60
C LEU A 538 -13.94 -10.87 -4.74
N GLY A 539 -13.90 -9.73 -5.42
CA GLY A 539 -15.11 -8.94 -5.66
C GLY A 539 -15.70 -8.21 -4.43
N GLN A 540 -15.06 -8.27 -3.25
CA GLN A 540 -15.59 -7.61 -2.04
C GLN A 540 -15.81 -6.10 -2.25
N ASN A 541 -14.92 -5.46 -3.01
CA ASN A 541 -14.92 -4.02 -3.27
C ASN A 541 -15.70 -3.60 -4.53
N LEU A 542 -16.34 -4.56 -5.24
CA LEU A 542 -17.23 -4.29 -6.37
C LEU A 542 -18.62 -3.86 -5.89
N ASN A 543 -19.33 -3.08 -6.71
CA ASN A 543 -20.78 -2.91 -6.54
C ASN A 543 -21.56 -4.08 -7.17
N ASP A 544 -22.87 -4.18 -6.89
CA ASP A 544 -23.67 -5.34 -7.32
C ASP A 544 -23.72 -5.53 -8.85
N THR A 545 -23.79 -4.44 -9.62
CA THR A 545 -23.71 -4.48 -11.09
C THR A 545 -22.35 -5.02 -11.57
N GLN A 546 -21.26 -4.64 -10.91
CA GLN A 546 -19.92 -5.15 -11.21
C GLN A 546 -19.75 -6.62 -10.80
N ARG A 547 -20.36 -7.06 -9.69
CA ARG A 547 -20.38 -8.49 -9.30
C ARG A 547 -21.14 -9.35 -10.31
N LEU A 548 -22.22 -8.81 -10.90
CA LEU A 548 -22.95 -9.45 -12.01
C LEU A 548 -22.17 -9.47 -13.35
N GLN A 549 -21.08 -8.71 -13.48
CA GLN A 549 -20.15 -8.82 -14.61
C GLN A 549 -19.02 -9.82 -14.33
N CYS A 550 -18.65 -9.98 -13.05
CA CYS A 550 -17.66 -10.94 -12.61
C CYS A 550 -18.16 -12.38 -12.84
N VAL A 551 -17.49 -13.11 -13.73
CA VAL A 551 -17.81 -14.49 -14.13
C VAL A 551 -17.69 -15.43 -12.93
N TRP A 552 -16.61 -15.31 -12.15
CA TRP A 552 -16.40 -16.17 -11.00
C TRP A 552 -17.42 -15.90 -9.90
N CYS A 553 -17.71 -14.62 -9.57
CA CYS A 553 -18.73 -14.27 -8.58
C CYS A 553 -20.14 -14.76 -8.98
N ARG A 554 -20.51 -14.65 -10.26
CA ARG A 554 -21.79 -15.17 -10.79
C ARG A 554 -21.92 -16.69 -10.66
N ASN A 555 -20.84 -17.43 -10.90
CA ASN A 555 -20.88 -18.89 -10.90
C ASN A 555 -20.78 -19.49 -9.50
N ASN A 556 -20.35 -18.71 -8.50
CA ASN A 556 -20.06 -19.16 -7.13
C ASN A 556 -20.77 -18.31 -6.06
N GLU A 557 -22.08 -18.04 -6.25
CA GLU A 557 -22.91 -17.12 -5.43
C GLU A 557 -22.90 -17.37 -3.90
N LEU A 558 -22.34 -18.48 -3.41
CA LEU A 558 -22.48 -18.97 -2.04
C LEU A 558 -21.36 -18.60 -1.06
N ASN A 559 -20.23 -18.04 -1.49
CA ASN A 559 -19.11 -17.71 -0.57
C ASN A 559 -19.21 -16.34 0.11
N TYR A 560 -20.20 -15.50 -0.23
CA TYR A 560 -20.22 -14.07 0.15
C TYR A 560 -21.27 -13.68 1.21
N ALA A 561 -22.14 -14.61 1.62
CA ALA A 561 -23.20 -14.35 2.59
C ALA A 561 -22.78 -14.66 4.04
N GLY A 562 -21.76 -13.94 4.54
CA GLY A 562 -21.49 -13.76 5.98
C GLY A 562 -20.59 -14.79 6.67
N LYS A 563 -19.48 -14.28 7.21
CA LYS A 563 -18.83 -14.73 8.45
C LYS A 563 -18.45 -13.50 9.28
#